data_AF-A0A6N4XQX3-F1
#
_entry.id   AF-A0A6N4XQX3-F1
#
_cell.length_a   1.000
_cell.length_b   1.000
_cell.length_c   1.000
_cell.angle_alpha   90.00
_cell.angle_beta   90.00
_cell.angle_gamma   90.00
#
_symmetry.space_group_name_H-M   'P 1'
#
loop_
_entity.id
_entity.type
_entity.pdbx_description
1 polymer ?
#
loop_
_entity_poly.entity_id
_entity_poly.type
_entity_poly.pdbx_seq_one_letter_code
_entity_poly.pdbx_strand_id
1 'polypeptide(L)'
;MADAGYGSEENYIFLQKRKIKAYVKYNYFDKDQKNKTITSSPSNPKLSKLRHKVHQLLNTKRGVKLRKQRCHDVEPVFAQIKHNKGFKRFFLRGQNKVEIETGLIAIAHNLRKLALAG
;
A
#
# COMPACT_ATOMS: atom_id res chain seq x y z
N MET A 1 -4.95 -3.42 1.16
CA MET A 1 -4.72 -1.99 1.48
C MET A 1 -3.34 -1.63 0.94
N ALA A 2 -3.18 -0.49 0.28
CA ALA A 2 -1.89 -0.10 -0.33
C ALA A 2 -1.43 1.30 0.12
N ASP A 3 -0.18 1.63 -0.18
CA ASP A 3 0.45 2.91 0.16
C ASP A 3 -0.14 4.11 -0.60
N ALA A 4 0.09 5.31 -0.08
CA ALA A 4 -0.29 6.58 -0.72
C ALA A 4 0.29 6.71 -2.15
N GLY A 5 1.47 6.13 -2.38
CA GLY A 5 2.10 6.07 -3.70
C GLY A 5 1.31 5.28 -4.75
N TYR A 6 0.37 4.43 -4.36
CA TYR A 6 -0.54 3.73 -5.27
C TYR A 6 -1.85 4.50 -5.52
N GLY A 7 -2.05 5.65 -4.88
CA GLY A 7 -3.27 6.44 -4.98
C GLY A 7 -3.40 7.31 -6.23
N SER A 8 -3.10 6.76 -7.41
CA SER A 8 -3.24 7.43 -8.71
C SER A 8 -4.63 7.23 -9.32
N GLU A 9 -5.01 8.08 -10.28
CA GLU A 9 -6.30 7.97 -10.97
C GLU A 9 -6.46 6.60 -11.65
N GLU A 10 -5.43 6.17 -12.36
CA GLU A 10 -5.39 4.93 -13.15
C GLU A 10 -5.64 3.73 -12.25
N ASN A 11 -5.00 3.71 -11.07
CA ASN A 11 -5.15 2.63 -10.10
C ASN A 11 -6.57 2.58 -9.53
N TYR A 12 -7.18 3.73 -9.23
CA TYR A 12 -8.56 3.76 -8.76
C TYR A 12 -9.54 3.26 -9.82
N ILE A 13 -9.34 3.66 -11.09
CA ILE A 13 -10.15 3.18 -12.21
C ILE A 13 -9.98 1.68 -12.39
N PHE A 14 -8.74 1.18 -12.33
CA PHE A 14 -8.43 -0.24 -12.44
C PHE A 14 -9.14 -1.06 -11.36
N LEU A 15 -9.08 -0.60 -10.10
CA LEU A 15 -9.77 -1.25 -8.98
C LEU A 15 -11.30 -1.23 -9.17
N GLN A 16 -11.84 -0.11 -9.66
CA GLN A 16 -13.27 0.00 -9.96
C GLN A 16 -13.70 -0.97 -11.07
N LYS A 17 -12.93 -1.07 -12.17
CA LYS A 17 -13.18 -2.01 -13.27
C LYS A 17 -13.18 -3.46 -12.78
N ARG A 18 -12.27 -3.81 -11.87
CA ARG A 18 -12.21 -5.14 -11.25
C ARG A 18 -13.22 -5.35 -10.12
N LYS A 19 -14.11 -4.38 -9.85
CA LYS A 19 -15.08 -4.41 -8.73
C LYS A 19 -14.42 -4.58 -7.36
N ILE A 20 -13.16 -4.14 -7.21
CA ILE A 20 -12.39 -4.20 -5.98
C ILE A 20 -12.57 -2.88 -5.22
N LYS A 21 -12.87 -2.97 -3.92
CA LYS A 21 -12.97 -1.78 -3.05
C LYS A 21 -11.59 -1.15 -2.87
N ALA A 22 -11.46 0.12 -3.24
CA ALA A 22 -10.20 0.84 -3.22
C ALA A 22 -9.80 1.35 -1.82
N TYR A 23 -9.36 0.44 -0.95
CA TYR A 23 -8.73 0.79 0.33
C TYR A 23 -7.25 1.19 0.11
N VAL A 24 -7.03 2.20 -0.72
CA VAL A 24 -5.71 2.72 -1.08
C VAL A 24 -5.69 4.19 -0.72
N LYS A 25 -4.65 4.61 0.01
CA LYS A 25 -4.49 6.01 0.42
C LYS A 25 -4.08 6.85 -0.79
N TYR A 26 -4.39 8.14 -0.79
CA TYR A 26 -3.78 9.12 -1.71
C TYR A 26 -2.85 10.06 -0.93
N ASN A 27 -1.91 10.72 -1.62
CA ASN A 27 -0.84 11.51 -1.00
C ASN A 27 -1.33 12.54 0.05
N TYR A 28 -2.41 13.25 -0.25
CA TYR A 28 -2.96 14.28 0.65
C TYR A 28 -3.87 13.75 1.75
N PHE A 29 -4.10 12.44 1.85
CA PHE A 29 -5.11 11.88 2.75
C PHE A 29 -4.89 12.25 4.23
N ASP A 30 -3.66 12.20 4.74
CA ASP A 30 -3.41 12.55 6.15
C ASP A 30 -3.60 14.04 6.42
N LYS A 31 -3.22 14.88 5.44
CA LYS A 31 -3.42 16.34 5.52
C LYS A 31 -4.92 16.65 5.52
N ASP A 32 -5.67 16.02 4.63
CA ASP A 32 -7.11 16.18 4.52
C ASP A 32 -7.84 15.67 5.77
N GLN A 33 -7.34 14.61 6.41
CA GLN A 33 -7.86 14.13 7.70
C GLN A 33 -7.70 15.17 8.80
N LYS A 34 -6.50 15.77 8.91
CA LYS A 34 -6.21 16.79 9.93
C LYS A 34 -7.02 18.07 9.71
N ASN A 35 -7.08 18.53 8.46
CA ASN A 35 -7.76 19.77 8.08
C ASN A 35 -9.28 19.61 7.95
N LYS A 36 -9.81 18.38 8.00
CA LYS A 36 -11.23 18.03 7.75
C LYS A 36 -11.77 18.49 6.39
N THR A 37 -10.88 18.83 5.45
CA THR A 37 -11.22 19.31 4.12
C THR A 37 -10.50 18.45 3.09
N ILE A 38 -11.23 17.92 2.12
CA ILE A 38 -10.66 17.07 1.07
C ILE A 38 -10.05 17.97 -0.01
N THR A 39 -8.78 17.75 -0.33
CA THR A 39 -8.08 18.52 -1.36
C THR A 39 -8.73 18.28 -2.72
N SER A 40 -9.41 19.31 -3.25
CA SER A 40 -9.95 19.33 -4.61
C SER A 40 -8.89 19.76 -5.61
N SER A 41 -8.77 19.05 -6.74
CA SER A 41 -7.95 19.49 -7.88
C SER A 41 -8.89 20.05 -8.96
N PRO A 42 -8.94 21.38 -9.18
CA PRO A 42 -9.81 21.98 -10.20
C PRO A 42 -9.46 21.50 -11.61
N SER A 43 -8.16 21.28 -11.85
CA SER A 43 -7.60 20.76 -13.12
C SER A 43 -7.96 19.31 -13.43
N ASN A 44 -8.38 18.52 -12.43
CA ASN A 44 -8.77 17.12 -12.63
C ASN A 44 -10.00 16.77 -11.77
N PRO A 45 -11.22 17.06 -12.27
CA PRO A 45 -12.44 16.83 -11.51
C PRO A 45 -12.72 15.34 -11.27
N LYS A 46 -12.26 14.46 -12.17
CA LYS A 46 -12.46 13.01 -12.05
C LYS A 46 -11.65 12.43 -10.90
N LEU A 47 -10.37 12.79 -10.81
CA LEU A 47 -9.52 12.43 -9.68
C LEU A 47 -10.06 12.99 -8.35
N SER A 48 -10.58 14.23 -8.36
CA SER A 48 -11.23 14.81 -7.18
C SER A 48 -12.40 13.96 -6.68
N LYS A 49 -13.30 13.54 -7.57
CA LYS A 49 -14.43 12.64 -7.24
C LYS A 49 -13.96 11.29 -6.69
N LEU A 50 -12.95 10.69 -7.31
CA LEU A 50 -12.38 9.41 -6.86
C LEU A 50 -11.76 9.54 -5.46
N ARG A 51 -11.01 10.61 -5.20
CA ARG A 51 -10.43 10.88 -3.86
C ARG A 51 -11.51 11.05 -2.80
N HIS A 52 -12.60 11.76 -3.10
CA HIS A 52 -13.72 11.87 -2.17
C HIS A 52 -14.31 10.50 -1.80
N LYS A 53 -14.57 9.66 -2.81
CA LYS A 53 -15.10 8.31 -2.59
C LYS A 53 -14.15 7.44 -1.76
N VAL A 54 -12.86 7.51 -2.06
CA VAL A 54 -11.81 6.77 -1.33
C VAL A 54 -11.66 7.29 0.10
N HIS A 55 -11.72 8.61 0.31
CA HIS A 55 -11.63 9.22 1.63
C HIS A 55 -12.76 8.72 2.54
N GLN A 56 -14.00 8.75 2.05
CA GLN A 56 -15.15 8.20 2.75
C GLN A 56 -14.97 6.70 3.06
N LEU A 57 -14.52 5.92 2.07
CA LEU A 57 -14.29 4.48 2.22
C LEU A 57 -13.23 4.15 3.29
N LEU A 58 -12.13 4.90 3.33
CA LEU A 58 -11.04 4.73 4.31
C LEU A 58 -11.45 5.10 5.74
N ASN A 59 -12.42 6.01 5.89
CA ASN A 59 -12.96 6.43 7.19
C ASN A 59 -14.09 5.54 7.72
N THR A 60 -14.57 4.58 6.93
CA THR A 60 -15.49 3.56 7.45
C THR A 60 -14.83 2.72 8.54
N LYS A 61 -15.63 2.13 9.45
CA LYS A 61 -15.13 1.20 10.47
C LYS A 61 -14.23 0.09 9.88
N ARG A 62 -14.63 -0.46 8.73
CA ARG A 62 -13.85 -1.46 8.00
C ARG A 62 -12.54 -0.90 7.44
N GLY A 63 -12.57 0.30 6.86
CA GLY A 63 -11.37 1.00 6.36
C GLY A 63 -10.35 1.25 7.46
N VAL A 64 -10.80 1.77 8.60
CA VAL A 64 -9.95 2.00 9.78
C VAL A 64 -9.37 0.69 10.32
N LYS A 65 -10.18 -0.39 10.41
CA LYS A 65 -9.71 -1.71 10.84
C LYS A 65 -8.60 -2.25 9.94
N LEU A 66 -8.80 -2.22 8.62
CA LEU A 66 -7.80 -2.67 7.64
C LEU A 66 -6.51 -1.84 7.73
N ARG A 67 -6.62 -0.54 8.03
CA ARG A 67 -5.46 0.33 8.25
C ARG A 67 -4.65 -0.02 9.48
N LYS A 68 -5.32 -0.26 10.61
CA LYS A 68 -4.66 -0.70 11.84
C LYS A 68 -4.01 -2.08 11.68
N GLN A 69 -4.68 -3.00 10.99
CA GLN A 69 -4.16 -4.34 10.74
C GLN A 69 -2.85 -4.32 9.92
N ARG A 70 -2.69 -3.36 9.00
CA ARG A 70 -1.46 -3.22 8.19
C ARG A 70 -0.19 -3.08 9.03
N CYS A 71 -0.28 -2.37 10.17
CA CYS A 71 0.84 -2.15 11.08
C CYS A 71 1.32 -3.43 11.77
N HIS A 72 0.45 -4.44 11.87
CA HIS A 72 0.79 -5.72 12.49
C HIS A 72 1.20 -6.79 11.48
N ASP A 73 0.63 -6.76 10.27
CA ASP A 73 0.84 -7.83 9.30
C ASP A 73 2.02 -7.53 8.36
N VAL A 74 1.93 -6.45 7.58
CA VAL A 74 2.87 -6.21 6.47
C VAL A 74 4.04 -5.33 6.87
N GLU A 75 3.83 -4.34 7.74
CA GLU A 75 4.91 -3.44 8.17
C GLU A 75 6.04 -4.18 8.88
N PRO A 76 5.78 -5.16 9.77
CA PRO A 76 6.84 -5.92 10.43
C PRO A 76 7.63 -6.79 9.46
N VAL A 77 6.97 -7.37 8.44
CA VAL A 77 7.65 -8.17 7.41
C VAL A 77 8.63 -7.33 6.61
N PHE A 78 8.20 -6.14 6.15
CA PHE A 78 9.08 -5.22 5.43
C PHE A 78 10.19 -4.65 6.32
N ALA A 79 9.89 -4.34 7.58
CA ALA A 79 10.89 -3.89 8.54
C ALA A 79 11.95 -4.97 8.78
N GLN A 80 11.54 -6.23 8.95
CA GLN A 80 12.48 -7.36 9.11
C GLN A 80 13.35 -7.56 7.87
N ILE A 81 12.79 -7.45 6.66
CA ILE A 81 13.57 -7.58 5.42
C ILE A 81 14.58 -6.43 5.31
N LYS A 82 14.17 -5.18 5.58
CA LYS A 82 15.05 -4.02 5.41
C LYS A 82 16.10 -3.89 6.52
N HIS A 83 15.68 -3.97 7.77
CA HIS A 83 16.55 -3.73 8.93
C HIS A 83 17.26 -5.02 9.36
N ASN A 84 16.53 -6.11 9.58
CA ASN A 84 17.13 -7.33 10.13
C ASN A 84 17.91 -8.13 9.08
N LYS A 85 17.49 -8.10 7.81
CA LYS A 85 18.23 -8.74 6.70
C LYS A 85 19.13 -7.78 5.92
N GLY A 86 19.19 -6.50 6.31
CA GLY A 86 20.04 -5.50 5.65
C GLY A 86 19.70 -5.23 4.18
N PHE A 87 18.51 -5.60 3.71
CA PHE A 87 18.13 -5.40 2.31
C PHE A 87 17.89 -3.91 2.02
N LYS A 88 18.87 -3.26 1.39
CA LYS A 88 18.82 -1.82 1.05
C LYS A 88 18.51 -1.56 -0.42
N ARG A 89 18.91 -2.46 -1.32
CA ARG A 89 18.72 -2.31 -2.77
C ARG A 89 18.70 -3.67 -3.46
N PHE A 90 17.97 -3.75 -4.57
CA PHE A 90 18.08 -4.85 -5.54
C PHE A 90 19.45 -4.83 -6.20
N PHE A 91 20.05 -6.01 -6.42
CA PHE A 91 21.32 -6.12 -7.13
C PHE A 91 21.10 -6.19 -8.64
N LEU A 92 20.03 -6.86 -9.06
CA LEU A 92 19.65 -6.96 -10.46
C LEU A 92 18.81 -5.75 -10.93
N ARG A 93 18.89 -5.48 -12.24
CA ARG A 93 18.11 -4.45 -12.93
C ARG A 93 17.18 -5.08 -13.98
N GLY A 94 16.03 -4.45 -14.19
CA GLY A 94 14.97 -4.94 -15.08
C GLY A 94 13.92 -5.77 -14.34
N GLN A 95 12.66 -5.60 -14.72
CA GLN A 95 11.50 -6.11 -13.98
C GLN A 95 11.57 -7.62 -13.72
N ASN A 96 11.84 -8.42 -14.76
CA ASN A 96 11.91 -9.88 -14.63
C ASN A 96 12.98 -10.34 -13.63
N LYS A 97 14.13 -9.67 -13.61
CA LYS A 97 15.24 -10.04 -12.71
C LYS A 97 14.97 -9.61 -11.27
N VAL A 98 14.39 -8.43 -11.09
CA VAL A 98 13.97 -7.91 -9.77
C VAL A 98 12.87 -8.78 -9.16
N GLU A 99 11.98 -9.32 -9.99
CA GLU A 99 10.94 -10.25 -9.56
C GLU A 99 11.53 -11.54 -8.97
N ILE A 100 12.57 -12.11 -9.62
CA ILE A 100 13.29 -13.28 -9.11
C ILE A 100 13.95 -12.98 -7.75
N GLU A 101 14.65 -11.84 -7.62
CA GLU A 101 15.28 -11.44 -6.34
C GLU A 101 14.23 -11.29 -5.22
N THR A 102 13.09 -10.68 -5.54
CA THR A 102 11.98 -10.51 -4.60
C THR A 102 11.44 -11.87 -4.14
N GLY A 103 11.30 -12.82 -5.06
CA GLY A 103 10.90 -14.20 -4.77
C GLY A 103 11.86 -14.90 -3.82
N LEU A 104 13.17 -14.82 -4.08
CA LEU A 104 14.21 -15.41 -3.24
C LEU A 104 14.21 -14.81 -1.82
N ILE A 105 14.07 -13.49 -1.70
CA ILE A 105 14.00 -12.80 -0.39
C ILE A 105 12.77 -13.27 0.40
N ALA A 106 11.62 -13.44 -0.28
CA ALA A 106 10.39 -13.91 0.32
C ALA A 106 10.51 -15.37 0.81
N ILE A 107 11.06 -16.27 -0.01
CA ILE A 107 11.31 -17.67 0.36
C ILE A 107 12.23 -17.72 1.57
N ALA A 108 13.36 -17.02 1.53
CA ALA A 108 14.31 -16.97 2.66
C ALA A 108 13.67 -16.35 3.91
N HIS A 109 12.67 -15.47 3.79
CA HIS A 109 11.95 -14.92 4.94
C HIS A 109 11.03 -15.97 5.56
N ASN A 110 10.31 -16.73 4.73
CA ASN A 110 9.40 -17.78 5.16
C ASN A 110 10.15 -18.96 5.80
N LEU A 111 11.25 -19.43 5.18
CA LEU A 111 12.08 -20.51 5.73
C LEU A 111 12.62 -20.17 7.13
N ARG A 112 13.09 -18.92 7.35
CA ARG A 112 13.52 -18.47 8.68
C ARG A 112 12.39 -18.53 9.72
N LYS A 113 11.16 -18.16 9.33
CA LYS A 113 10.00 -18.25 10.24
C LYS A 113 9.67 -19.70 10.58
N LEU A 114 9.72 -20.61 9.60
CA LEU A 114 9.50 -22.04 9.84
C LEU A 114 10.55 -22.63 10.79
N ALA A 115 11.83 -22.28 10.62
CA ALA A 115 12.91 -22.77 11.45
C ALA A 115 12.86 -22.26 12.91
N LEU A 116 12.24 -21.11 13.16
CA LEU A 116 12.06 -20.54 14.51
C LEU A 116 10.75 -20.97 15.18
N ALA A 117 9.87 -21.65 14.45
CA ALA A 117 8.57 -22.11 14.93
C ALA A 117 8.57 -23.58 15.38
N GLY A 118 9.65 -24.30 15.11
CA GLY A 118 9.97 -25.60 15.72
C GLY A 118 10.95 -25.42 16.86
#